data_AF-A0A819SFC5-F1
#
_entry.id   AF-A0A819SFC5-F1
#
_cell.length_a   1.000
_cell.length_b   1.000
_cell.length_c   1.000
_cell.angle_alpha   90.00
_cell.angle_beta   90.00
_cell.angle_gamma   90.00
#
_symmetry.space_group_name_H-M   'P 1'
#
loop_
_entity.id
_entity.type
_entity.pdbx_description
1 polymer ?
#
loop_
_entity_poly.entity_id
_entity_poly.type
_entity_poly.pdbx_seq_one_letter_code
_entity_poly.pdbx_strand_id
1 'polypeptide(L)'
;MFLNQTTYSTGTNPISVAIVDVNSDNKPDIIVANLNSNTVGVLLNNGNGTFLTQTTYSTGTNPISVAVVDVNSDNKPDIIVANRNSNTTSVLLNNGNGIFLTQTTYATGFYPISVAVVDVNSDNKPDIIVANAYSNTTSVLLNAGSGTFLTQTTYAIGSYPYSVTVVDVNNDNKPDIIVANRNSNTISVLLNTGSGTFLTQTTYATGTHPESVAVVDVNNDNKPDIIVANVGLSTTSVFLHC
;
A
#
# COMPACT_ATOMS: atom_id res chain seq x y z
N MET A 1 -9.11 -29.33 -4.36
CA MET A 1 -10.56 -29.08 -4.45
C MET A 1 -10.92 -28.11 -3.35
N PHE A 2 -11.59 -27.00 -3.66
CA PHE A 2 -12.01 -26.01 -2.67
C PHE A 2 -13.37 -26.39 -2.08
N LEU A 3 -13.62 -26.03 -0.82
CA LEU A 3 -14.96 -26.06 -0.25
C LEU A 3 -15.85 -24.99 -0.92
N ASN A 4 -17.17 -25.09 -0.75
CA ASN A 4 -18.08 -24.03 -1.20
C ASN A 4 -17.74 -22.70 -0.51
N GLN A 5 -17.88 -21.60 -1.25
CA GLN A 5 -17.66 -20.27 -0.69
C GLN A 5 -18.64 -19.96 0.45
N THR A 6 -18.14 -19.26 1.47
CA THR A 6 -18.96 -18.63 2.51
C THR A 6 -18.83 -17.12 2.35
N THR A 7 -19.96 -16.41 2.41
CA THR A 7 -20.01 -14.95 2.23
C THR A 7 -20.15 -14.26 3.57
N TYR A 8 -19.35 -13.22 3.81
CA TYR A 8 -19.43 -12.35 4.98
C TYR A 8 -19.86 -10.95 4.55
N SER A 9 -20.82 -10.36 5.26
CA SER A 9 -21.26 -8.99 4.97
C SER A 9 -20.17 -7.99 5.35
N THR A 10 -19.90 -7.06 4.44
CA THR A 10 -19.00 -5.93 4.67
C THR A 10 -19.73 -4.59 4.55
N GLY A 11 -18.98 -3.49 4.43
CA GLY A 11 -19.53 -2.22 3.94
C GLY A 11 -19.80 -2.26 2.43
N THR A 12 -20.24 -1.12 1.89
CA THR A 12 -20.62 -0.98 0.49
C THR A 12 -19.41 -0.78 -0.42
N ASN A 13 -19.40 -1.48 -1.56
CA ASN A 13 -18.30 -1.47 -2.54
C ASN A 13 -16.92 -1.76 -1.92
N PRO A 14 -16.72 -2.94 -1.30
CA PRO A 14 -15.41 -3.35 -0.80
C PRO A 14 -14.45 -3.52 -1.98
N ILE A 15 -13.24 -2.94 -1.89
CA ILE A 15 -12.33 -2.86 -3.04
C ILE A 15 -10.89 -3.31 -2.75
N SER A 16 -10.48 -3.29 -1.48
CA SER A 16 -9.13 -3.69 -1.07
C SER A 16 -9.20 -4.48 0.22
N VAL A 17 -8.33 -5.49 0.32
CA VAL A 17 -8.24 -6.40 1.46
C VAL A 17 -6.80 -6.56 1.91
N ALA A 18 -6.58 -6.60 3.22
CA ALA A 18 -5.33 -7.00 3.85
C ALA A 18 -5.60 -8.14 4.85
N ILE A 19 -4.60 -8.99 5.05
CA ILE A 19 -4.69 -10.19 5.90
C ILE A 19 -3.59 -10.13 6.95
N VAL A 20 -3.96 -10.14 8.22
CA VAL A 20 -3.04 -10.00 9.36
C VAL A 20 -3.75 -10.36 10.66
N ASP A 21 -3.03 -10.90 11.64
CA ASP A 21 -3.54 -11.07 13.00
C ASP A 21 -3.51 -9.71 13.73
N VAL A 22 -4.69 -9.12 14.01
CA VAL A 22 -4.79 -7.80 14.66
C VAL A 22 -5.14 -7.89 16.14
N ASN A 23 -5.36 -9.08 16.68
CA ASN A 23 -5.73 -9.29 18.09
C ASN A 23 -4.75 -10.21 18.85
N SER A 24 -3.66 -10.60 18.20
CA SER A 24 -2.58 -11.44 18.74
C SER A 24 -3.04 -12.83 19.15
N ASP A 25 -4.04 -13.40 18.48
CA ASP A 25 -4.54 -14.75 18.74
C ASP A 25 -3.97 -15.84 17.80
N ASN A 26 -2.98 -15.46 16.98
CA ASN A 26 -2.31 -16.24 15.94
C ASN A 26 -3.23 -16.70 14.81
N LYS A 27 -4.33 -15.99 14.56
CA LYS A 27 -5.21 -16.26 13.43
C LYS A 27 -5.24 -15.04 12.51
N PRO A 28 -5.01 -15.21 11.21
CA PRO A 28 -5.07 -14.10 10.29
C PRO A 28 -6.51 -13.58 10.17
N ASP A 29 -6.70 -12.31 10.49
CA ASP A 29 -7.96 -11.57 10.34
C ASP A 29 -8.03 -10.91 8.97
N ILE A 30 -9.23 -10.45 8.60
CA ILE A 30 -9.47 -9.74 7.33
C ILE A 30 -9.74 -8.26 7.61
N ILE A 31 -9.01 -7.40 6.91
CA ILE A 31 -9.20 -5.95 6.92
C ILE A 31 -9.68 -5.51 5.53
N VAL A 32 -10.80 -4.79 5.46
CA VAL A 32 -11.48 -4.43 4.19
C VAL A 32 -11.70 -2.93 4.09
N ALA A 33 -11.22 -2.30 3.01
CA ALA A 33 -11.58 -0.94 2.65
C ALA A 33 -12.94 -0.91 1.93
N ASN A 34 -13.93 -0.23 2.52
CA ASN A 34 -15.31 -0.15 2.02
C ASN A 34 -15.53 1.22 1.36
N LEU A 35 -15.29 1.29 0.06
CA LEU A 35 -15.14 2.53 -0.69
C LEU A 35 -16.35 3.47 -0.55
N ASN A 36 -17.57 2.95 -0.71
CA ASN A 36 -18.77 3.79 -0.68
C ASN A 36 -19.28 4.04 0.76
N SER A 37 -18.79 3.28 1.74
CA SER A 37 -19.14 3.44 3.15
C SER A 37 -18.21 4.37 3.91
N ASN A 38 -17.10 4.84 3.32
CA ASN A 38 -16.08 5.66 3.99
C ASN A 38 -15.56 5.03 5.30
N THR A 39 -15.39 3.70 5.28
CA THR A 39 -14.91 2.93 6.42
C THR A 39 -13.90 1.89 5.99
N VAL A 40 -12.98 1.57 6.90
CA VAL A 40 -12.32 0.27 6.92
C VAL A 40 -13.09 -0.63 7.88
N GLY A 41 -13.11 -1.93 7.66
CA GLY A 41 -13.55 -2.81 8.72
C GLY A 41 -12.78 -4.09 8.85
N VAL A 42 -13.01 -4.70 9.99
CA VAL A 42 -12.19 -5.76 10.59
C VAL A 42 -13.10 -6.95 10.85
N LEU A 43 -12.77 -8.08 10.24
CA LEU A 43 -13.44 -9.34 10.46
C LEU A 43 -12.45 -10.26 11.18
N LEU A 44 -12.68 -10.47 12.47
CA LEU A 44 -11.83 -11.33 13.29
C LEU A 44 -12.08 -12.81 12.99
N ASN A 45 -11.02 -13.59 12.91
CA ASN A 45 -11.04 -15.00 12.54
C ASN A 45 -11.27 -15.89 13.76
N ASN A 46 -12.25 -16.79 13.68
CA ASN A 46 -12.52 -17.77 14.74
C ASN A 46 -11.49 -18.91 14.77
N GLY A 47 -10.64 -19.05 13.74
CA GLY A 47 -9.56 -20.05 13.65
C GLY A 47 -9.96 -21.34 12.95
N ASN A 48 -11.21 -21.44 12.53
CA ASN A 48 -11.76 -22.57 11.77
C ASN A 48 -12.15 -22.16 10.34
N GLY A 49 -11.59 -21.04 9.83
CA GLY A 49 -11.93 -20.49 8.52
C GLY A 49 -13.25 -19.70 8.50
N THR A 50 -13.83 -19.40 9.66
CA THR A 50 -14.99 -18.52 9.79
C THR A 50 -14.65 -17.21 10.48
N PHE A 51 -15.43 -16.15 10.22
CA PHE A 51 -15.17 -14.82 10.75
C PHE A 51 -16.35 -14.28 11.56
N LEU A 52 -16.05 -13.43 12.55
CA LEU A 52 -17.03 -12.63 13.27
C LEU A 52 -17.66 -11.57 12.37
N THR A 53 -18.78 -10.99 12.81
CA THR A 53 -19.37 -9.83 12.16
C THR A 53 -18.38 -8.68 12.11
N GLN A 54 -18.33 -7.96 10.99
CA GLN A 54 -17.39 -6.86 10.80
C GLN A 54 -17.59 -5.75 11.85
N THR A 55 -16.48 -5.30 12.44
CA THR A 55 -16.40 -4.02 13.15
C THR A 55 -15.88 -2.96 12.18
N THR A 56 -16.52 -1.79 12.12
CA THR A 56 -16.17 -0.71 11.18
C THR A 56 -15.54 0.47 11.89
N TYR A 57 -14.54 1.08 11.24
CA TYR A 57 -13.91 2.32 11.66
C TYR A 57 -13.97 3.35 10.54
N SER A 58 -14.31 4.59 10.89
CA SER A 58 -14.38 5.69 9.93
C SER A 58 -13.01 6.01 9.35
N THR A 59 -12.96 6.22 8.04
CA THR A 59 -11.76 6.67 7.31
C THR A 59 -12.01 8.07 6.71
N GLY A 60 -11.15 8.51 5.78
CA GLY A 60 -11.54 9.57 4.84
C GLY A 60 -12.53 9.06 3.79
N THR A 61 -12.86 9.93 2.84
CA THR A 61 -13.84 9.66 1.78
C THR A 61 -13.26 8.78 0.68
N ASN A 62 -14.00 7.73 0.31
CA ASN A 62 -13.61 6.71 -0.67
C ASN A 62 -12.24 6.06 -0.38
N PRO A 63 -12.13 5.31 0.73
CA PRO A 63 -10.95 4.48 0.96
C PRO A 63 -10.81 3.44 -0.16
N ILE A 64 -9.62 3.31 -0.73
CA ILE A 64 -9.40 2.46 -1.91
C ILE A 64 -8.25 1.46 -1.79
N SER A 65 -7.30 1.72 -0.89
CA SER A 65 -6.16 0.83 -0.64
C SER A 65 -5.90 0.78 0.85
N VAL A 66 -5.68 -0.43 1.37
CA VAL A 66 -5.36 -0.69 2.78
C VAL A 66 -4.03 -1.42 2.90
N ALA A 67 -3.19 -0.98 3.84
CA ALA A 67 -1.99 -1.65 4.29
C ALA A 67 -2.05 -1.80 5.82
N VAL A 68 -1.36 -2.81 6.35
CA VAL A 68 -1.37 -3.11 7.78
C VAL A 68 0.03 -3.43 8.26
N VAL A 69 0.52 -2.66 9.23
CA VAL A 69 1.86 -2.81 9.83
C VAL A 69 1.90 -2.05 11.16
N ASP A 70 2.75 -2.48 12.10
CA ASP A 70 3.01 -1.74 13.33
C ASP A 70 3.80 -0.45 13.01
N VAL A 71 3.18 0.72 13.20
CA VAL A 71 3.81 2.02 12.93
C VAL A 71 4.22 2.76 14.22
N ASN A 72 3.92 2.21 15.39
CA ASN A 72 4.23 2.83 16.68
C ASN A 72 5.21 2.01 17.53
N SER A 73 5.67 0.86 17.02
CA SER A 73 6.59 -0.08 17.64
C SER A 73 6.05 -0.73 18.92
N ASP A 74 4.74 -0.94 19.02
CA ASP A 74 4.10 -1.61 20.17
C ASP A 74 3.77 -3.10 19.93
N ASN A 75 4.21 -3.65 18.78
CA ASN A 75 3.97 -4.99 18.26
C ASN A 75 2.50 -5.30 17.94
N LYS A 76 1.68 -4.28 17.67
CA LYS A 76 0.30 -4.45 17.23
C LYS A 76 0.16 -3.87 15.83
N PRO A 77 -0.28 -4.65 14.84
CA PRO A 77 -0.44 -4.13 13.50
C PRO A 77 -1.51 -3.04 13.45
N ASP A 78 -1.14 -1.87 12.91
CA ASP A 78 -1.98 -0.70 12.71
C ASP A 78 -2.51 -0.64 11.28
N ILE A 79 -3.63 0.04 11.05
CA ILE A 79 -4.25 0.15 9.73
C ILE A 79 -3.90 1.48 9.07
N ILE A 80 -3.44 1.41 7.81
CA ILE A 80 -3.13 2.56 6.96
C ILE A 80 -4.03 2.51 5.72
N VAL A 81 -4.73 3.60 5.40
CA VAL A 81 -5.74 3.64 4.32
C VAL A 81 -5.57 4.85 3.43
N ALA A 82 -5.42 4.66 2.12
CA ALA A 82 -5.48 5.74 1.13
C ALA A 82 -6.94 6.17 0.87
N ASN A 83 -7.26 7.45 1.10
CA ASN A 83 -8.60 8.02 0.95
C ASN A 83 -8.69 8.89 -0.31
N ARG A 84 -9.16 8.27 -1.39
CA ARG A 84 -9.10 8.81 -2.75
C ARG A 84 -9.72 10.19 -2.89
N ASN A 85 -10.87 10.44 -2.28
CA ASN A 85 -11.58 11.71 -2.46
C ASN A 85 -11.27 12.74 -1.36
N SER A 86 -10.65 12.32 -0.26
CA SER A 86 -10.18 13.23 0.79
C SER A 86 -8.77 13.78 0.52
N ASN A 87 -8.00 13.16 -0.39
CA ASN A 87 -6.60 13.48 -0.62
C ASN A 87 -5.76 13.33 0.67
N THR A 88 -6.04 12.26 1.41
CA THR A 88 -5.37 11.93 2.66
C THR A 88 -5.07 10.44 2.74
N THR A 89 -4.17 10.09 3.65
CA THR A 89 -4.07 8.75 4.22
C THR A 89 -4.56 8.77 5.67
N SER A 90 -5.35 7.77 6.06
CA SER A 90 -5.77 7.55 7.45
C SER A 90 -4.84 6.54 8.12
N VAL A 91 -4.47 6.81 9.36
CA VAL A 91 -3.74 5.88 10.24
C VAL A 91 -4.63 5.59 11.45
N LEU A 92 -4.92 4.32 11.69
CA LEU A 92 -5.71 3.86 12.82
C LEU A 92 -4.82 2.95 13.67
N LEU A 93 -4.45 3.42 14.86
CA LEU A 93 -3.61 2.65 15.77
C LEU A 93 -4.40 1.57 16.49
N ASN A 94 -3.81 0.40 16.67
CA ASN A 94 -4.43 -0.75 17.28
C ASN A 94 -4.20 -0.78 18.80
N ASN A 95 -5.27 -0.96 19.59
CA ASN A 95 -5.15 -1.10 21.04
C ASN A 95 -4.71 -2.52 21.48
N GLY A 96 -4.70 -3.49 20.57
CA GLY A 96 -4.10 -4.82 20.78
C GLY A 96 -5.09 -5.96 20.98
N ASN A 97 -6.37 -5.70 20.77
CA ASN A 97 -7.45 -6.70 20.82
C ASN A 97 -8.33 -6.63 19.58
N GLY A 98 -7.77 -6.20 18.45
CA GLY A 98 -8.51 -5.91 17.22
C GLY A 98 -9.39 -4.66 17.30
N ILE A 99 -9.25 -3.85 18.36
CA ILE A 99 -9.94 -2.56 18.49
C ILE A 99 -8.99 -1.43 18.13
N PHE A 100 -9.39 -0.61 17.17
CA PHE A 100 -8.60 0.52 16.69
C PHE A 100 -9.07 1.85 17.28
N LEU A 101 -8.12 2.76 17.48
CA LEU A 101 -8.37 4.15 17.82
C LEU A 101 -9.00 4.91 16.65
N THR A 102 -9.53 6.09 16.94
CA THR A 102 -10.00 7.02 15.89
C THR A 102 -8.84 7.37 14.95
N GLN A 103 -9.13 7.43 13.65
CA GLN A 103 -8.14 7.78 12.65
C GLN A 103 -7.43 9.11 12.93
N THR A 104 -6.13 9.14 12.66
CA THR A 104 -5.39 10.37 12.37
C THR A 104 -5.21 10.45 10.86
N THR A 105 -5.37 11.64 10.28
CA THR A 105 -5.27 11.83 8.82
C THR A 105 -4.05 12.67 8.45
N TYR A 106 -3.34 12.25 7.41
CA TYR A 106 -2.21 12.95 6.84
C TYR A 106 -2.49 13.34 5.39
N ALA A 107 -2.13 14.56 5.01
CA ALA A 107 -2.32 15.04 3.64
C ALA A 107 -1.41 14.30 2.65
N THR A 108 -1.96 13.96 1.48
CA THR A 108 -1.23 13.38 0.35
C THR A 108 -1.31 14.30 -0.88
N GLY A 109 -0.94 13.81 -2.07
CA GLY A 109 -1.36 14.43 -3.33
C GLY A 109 -2.83 14.14 -3.64
N PHE A 110 -3.30 14.64 -4.78
CA PHE A 110 -4.68 14.47 -5.23
C PHE A 110 -4.93 13.05 -5.74
N TYR A 111 -6.07 12.49 -5.31
CA TYR A 111 -6.56 11.18 -5.73
C TYR A 111 -5.60 10.03 -5.39
N PRO A 112 -5.23 9.84 -4.10
CA PRO A 112 -4.39 8.74 -3.67
C PRO A 112 -5.09 7.41 -3.94
N ILE A 113 -4.40 6.48 -4.61
CA ILE A 113 -5.02 5.24 -5.12
C ILE A 113 -4.35 3.95 -4.61
N SER A 114 -3.08 4.02 -4.21
CA SER A 114 -2.30 2.89 -3.69
C SER A 114 -1.44 3.38 -2.54
N VAL A 115 -1.38 2.59 -1.47
CA VAL A 115 -0.47 2.82 -0.33
C VAL A 115 0.45 1.62 -0.14
N ALA A 116 1.72 1.89 0.14
CA ALA A 116 2.72 0.94 0.62
C ALA A 116 3.32 1.48 1.93
N VAL A 117 3.76 0.58 2.79
CA VAL A 117 4.37 0.96 4.08
C VAL A 117 5.64 0.16 4.30
N VAL A 118 6.78 0.84 4.45
CA VAL A 118 8.11 0.24 4.64
C VAL A 118 9.06 1.30 5.19
N ASP A 119 10.05 0.90 5.97
CA ASP A 119 11.13 1.79 6.41
C ASP A 119 12.03 2.15 5.21
N VAL A 120 12.02 3.42 4.80
CA VAL A 120 12.84 3.92 3.69
C VAL A 120 14.05 4.76 4.15
N ASN A 121 14.23 4.95 5.45
CA ASN A 121 15.32 5.76 6.00
C ASN A 121 16.23 4.99 6.98
N SER A 122 15.98 3.69 7.16
CA SER A 122 16.71 2.77 8.04
C SER A 122 16.65 3.16 9.51
N ASP A 123 15.57 3.80 9.97
CA ASP A 123 15.37 4.16 11.38
C ASP A 123 14.52 3.13 12.17
N ASN A 124 14.15 2.02 11.53
CA ASN A 124 13.28 0.95 12.00
C ASN A 124 11.83 1.39 12.28
N LYS A 125 11.36 2.47 11.64
CA LYS A 125 9.97 2.89 11.68
C LYS A 125 9.39 2.82 10.28
N PRO A 126 8.34 2.03 10.04
CA PRO A 126 7.73 1.96 8.72
C PRO A 126 7.16 3.32 8.29
N ASP A 127 7.57 3.79 7.12
CA ASP A 127 7.15 5.03 6.47
C ASP A 127 6.00 4.78 5.48
N ILE A 128 5.18 5.79 5.21
CA ILE A 128 4.03 5.67 4.28
C ILE A 128 4.40 6.23 2.90
N ILE A 129 4.16 5.43 1.85
CA ILE A 129 4.37 5.81 0.46
C ILE A 129 3.04 5.70 -0.29
N VAL A 130 2.64 6.75 -1.02
CA VAL A 130 1.31 6.86 -1.65
C VAL A 130 1.40 7.30 -3.11
N ALA A 131 0.80 6.55 -4.02
CA ALA A 131 0.62 6.96 -5.41
C ALA A 131 -0.60 7.89 -5.58
N ASN A 132 -0.39 9.11 -6.09
CA ASN A 132 -1.42 10.14 -6.23
C ASN A 132 -1.78 10.36 -7.71
N ALA A 133 -2.88 9.73 -8.15
CA ALA A 133 -3.21 9.61 -9.57
C ALA A 133 -3.40 10.96 -10.27
N TYR A 134 -4.05 11.93 -9.62
CA TYR A 134 -4.34 13.23 -10.23
C TYR A 134 -3.27 14.29 -10.01
N SER A 135 -2.35 14.07 -9.07
CA SER A 135 -1.15 14.91 -8.95
C SER A 135 -0.01 14.48 -9.87
N ASN A 136 -0.04 13.25 -10.40
CA ASN A 136 1.11 12.63 -11.08
C ASN A 136 2.36 12.61 -10.18
N THR A 137 2.15 12.29 -8.89
CA THR A 137 3.20 12.26 -7.88
C THR A 137 3.11 11.02 -7.01
N THR A 138 4.22 10.68 -6.36
CA THR A 138 4.21 9.83 -5.16
C THR A 138 4.49 10.69 -3.92
N SER A 139 3.77 10.46 -2.84
CA SER A 139 3.99 11.07 -1.53
C SER A 139 4.78 10.12 -0.64
N VAL A 140 5.77 10.65 0.08
CA VAL A 140 6.54 9.94 1.10
C VAL A 140 6.31 10.65 2.43
N LEU A 141 5.75 9.96 3.41
CA LEU A 141 5.51 10.47 4.76
C LEU A 141 6.38 9.67 5.72
N LEU A 142 7.44 10.30 6.21
CA LEU A 142 8.35 9.66 7.16
C LEU A 142 7.72 9.55 8.55
N ASN A 143 7.93 8.42 9.20
CA ASN A 143 7.41 8.14 10.52
C ASN A 143 8.29 8.82 11.58
N ALA A 144 7.72 9.78 12.30
CA ALA A 144 8.39 10.48 13.39
C ALA A 144 8.53 9.60 14.65
N GLY A 145 7.77 8.50 14.73
CA GLY A 145 7.66 7.61 15.87
C GLY A 145 6.28 7.69 16.52
N SER A 146 5.98 6.69 17.35
CA SER A 146 4.71 6.57 18.09
C SER A 146 3.47 6.66 17.20
N GLY A 147 3.57 6.20 15.95
CA GLY A 147 2.45 6.22 14.99
C GLY A 147 2.14 7.60 14.41
N THR A 148 3.08 8.56 14.50
CA THR A 148 2.94 9.91 13.94
C THR A 148 3.84 10.11 12.74
N PHE A 149 3.37 10.84 11.73
CA PHE A 149 4.08 11.05 10.47
C PHE A 149 4.38 12.52 10.21
N LEU A 150 5.53 12.79 9.60
CA LEU A 150 5.91 14.10 9.11
C LEU A 150 5.05 14.51 7.92
N THR A 151 5.12 15.80 7.57
CA THR A 151 4.51 16.30 6.33
C THR A 151 5.09 15.59 5.11
N GLN A 152 4.23 15.28 4.14
CA GLN A 152 4.66 14.60 2.92
C GLN A 152 5.81 15.32 2.19
N THR A 153 6.79 14.55 1.75
CA THR A 153 7.67 14.91 0.65
C THR A 153 7.09 14.35 -0.64
N THR A 154 7.14 15.11 -1.74
CA THR A 154 6.47 14.73 -2.99
C THR A 154 7.49 14.58 -4.11
N TYR A 155 7.36 13.51 -4.90
CA TYR A 155 8.20 13.24 -6.07
C TYR A 155 7.33 13.16 -7.32
N ALA A 156 7.73 13.87 -8.38
CA ALA A 156 7.07 13.83 -9.67
C ALA A 156 7.33 12.50 -10.38
N ILE A 157 6.27 11.88 -10.90
CA ILE A 157 6.31 10.61 -11.61
C ILE A 157 5.50 10.66 -12.91
N GLY A 158 5.29 9.52 -13.58
CA GLY A 158 4.47 9.46 -14.77
C GLY A 158 2.99 9.78 -14.52
N SER A 159 2.21 9.86 -15.60
CA SER A 159 0.81 10.27 -15.52
C SER A 159 -0.10 9.15 -15.01
N TYR A 160 -1.02 9.52 -14.10
CA TYR A 160 -1.99 8.63 -13.48
C TYR A 160 -1.32 7.39 -12.84
N PRO A 161 -0.47 7.59 -11.83
CA PRO A 161 0.10 6.48 -11.08
C PRO A 161 -1.00 5.63 -10.43
N TYR A 162 -0.93 4.30 -10.60
CA TYR A 162 -2.00 3.38 -10.22
C TYR A 162 -1.60 2.40 -9.12
N SER A 163 -0.35 1.92 -9.11
CA SER A 163 0.16 1.06 -8.05
C SER A 163 1.54 1.53 -7.63
N VAL A 164 1.82 1.48 -6.33
CA VAL A 164 3.17 1.69 -5.79
C VAL A 164 3.65 0.43 -5.10
N THR A 165 4.89 0.06 -5.38
CA THR A 165 5.64 -1.03 -4.75
C THR A 165 6.95 -0.44 -4.24
N VAL A 166 7.41 -0.90 -3.07
CA VAL A 166 8.66 -0.43 -2.48
C VAL A 166 9.52 -1.62 -2.13
N VAL A 167 10.72 -1.69 -2.71
CA VAL A 167 11.64 -2.83 -2.63
C VAL A 167 13.01 -2.38 -3.07
N ASP A 168 14.06 -2.96 -2.51
CA ASP A 168 15.42 -2.76 -3.01
C ASP A 168 15.55 -3.40 -4.40
N VAL A 169 15.60 -2.59 -5.45
CA VAL A 169 15.60 -3.08 -6.84
C VAL A 169 17.00 -3.12 -7.44
N ASN A 170 17.96 -2.45 -6.80
CA ASN A 170 19.34 -2.35 -7.26
C ASN A 170 20.34 -3.11 -6.35
N ASN A 171 19.85 -3.81 -5.33
CA ASN A 171 20.60 -4.57 -4.32
C ASN A 171 21.57 -3.70 -3.47
N ASP A 172 21.21 -2.45 -3.17
CA ASP A 172 22.02 -1.56 -2.32
C ASP A 172 21.59 -1.53 -0.84
N ASN A 173 20.64 -2.39 -0.47
CA ASN A 173 19.96 -2.51 0.82
C ASN A 173 19.12 -1.29 1.21
N LYS A 174 18.63 -0.51 0.23
CA LYS A 174 17.72 0.60 0.46
C LYS A 174 16.46 0.37 -0.37
N PRO A 175 15.27 0.31 0.25
CA PRO A 175 14.03 0.12 -0.50
C PRO A 175 13.79 1.29 -1.45
N ASP A 176 13.66 0.99 -2.75
CA ASP A 176 13.38 1.92 -3.83
C ASP A 176 11.89 1.99 -4.14
N ILE A 177 11.42 3.11 -4.67
CA ILE A 177 10.01 3.26 -5.06
C ILE A 177 9.83 2.93 -6.54
N ILE A 178 8.90 2.02 -6.83
CA ILE A 178 8.50 1.66 -8.19
C ILE A 178 7.01 1.92 -8.36
N VAL A 179 6.64 2.66 -9.41
CA VAL A 179 5.25 3.07 -9.66
C VAL A 179 4.82 2.73 -11.09
N ALA A 180 3.67 2.08 -11.24
CA ALA A 180 3.01 1.90 -12.54
C ALA A 180 2.21 3.16 -12.90
N ASN A 181 2.51 3.78 -14.05
CA ASN A 181 1.86 4.99 -14.52
C ASN A 181 0.89 4.66 -15.65
N ARG A 182 -0.38 4.52 -15.30
CA ARG A 182 -1.42 3.96 -16.15
C ARG A 182 -1.61 4.74 -17.45
N ASN A 183 -1.60 6.08 -17.39
CA ASN A 183 -1.85 6.91 -18.59
C ASN A 183 -0.58 7.17 -19.40
N SER A 184 0.60 7.09 -18.78
CA SER A 184 1.87 7.24 -19.50
C SER A 184 2.34 5.94 -20.18
N ASN A 185 1.77 4.78 -19.83
CA ASN A 185 2.27 3.47 -20.27
C ASN A 185 3.75 3.27 -19.90
N THR A 186 4.11 3.70 -18.69
CA THR A 186 5.47 3.59 -18.16
C THR A 186 5.45 3.06 -16.73
N ILE A 187 6.61 2.60 -16.26
CA ILE A 187 6.92 2.57 -14.83
C ILE A 187 7.92 3.68 -14.50
N SER A 188 7.82 4.21 -13.28
CA SER A 188 8.80 5.12 -12.67
C SER A 188 9.57 4.36 -11.60
N VAL A 189 10.89 4.43 -11.63
CA VAL A 189 11.78 3.88 -10.59
C VAL A 189 12.53 5.04 -9.94
N LEU A 190 12.36 5.21 -8.64
CA LEU A 190 13.02 6.25 -7.85
C LEU A 190 13.95 5.56 -6.86
N LEU A 191 15.25 5.71 -7.09
CA LEU A 191 16.27 5.09 -6.24
C LEU A 191 16.41 5.84 -4.93
N ASN A 192 16.47 5.11 -3.83
CA ASN A 192 16.60 5.66 -2.49
C ASN A 192 18.06 6.04 -2.19
N THR A 193 18.25 7.22 -1.60
CA THR A 193 19.58 7.68 -1.20
C THR A 193 20.03 7.10 0.15
N GLY A 194 19.08 6.56 0.94
CA GLY A 194 19.29 5.93 2.25
C GLY A 194 18.85 6.79 3.44
N SER A 195 18.29 7.98 3.19
CA SER A 195 17.81 8.89 4.25
C SER A 195 16.31 9.16 4.13
N GLY A 196 15.55 8.27 3.48
CA GLY A 196 14.15 8.50 3.13
C GLY A 196 13.96 9.56 2.04
N THR A 197 15.03 9.87 1.28
CA THR A 197 14.96 10.76 0.12
C THR A 197 15.35 10.02 -1.14
N PHE A 198 14.71 10.36 -2.26
CA PHE A 198 14.82 9.61 -3.51
C PHE A 198 15.41 10.47 -4.64
N LEU A 199 16.13 9.83 -5.54
CA LEU A 199 16.57 10.44 -6.79
C LEU A 199 15.38 10.72 -7.71
N THR A 200 15.60 11.57 -8.71
CA THR A 200 14.62 11.77 -9.78
C THR A 200 14.29 10.45 -10.47
N GLN A 201 13.03 10.27 -10.85
CA GLN A 201 12.58 9.05 -11.50
C GLN A 201 13.45 8.69 -12.72
N THR A 202 13.74 7.41 -12.86
CA THR A 202 14.07 6.79 -14.14
C THR A 202 12.80 6.16 -14.70
N THR A 203 12.53 6.40 -15.98
CA THR A 203 11.28 5.98 -16.62
C THR A 203 11.53 4.86 -17.61
N TYR A 204 10.74 3.79 -17.53
CA TYR A 204 10.77 2.68 -18.48
C TYR A 204 9.42 2.52 -19.16
N ALA A 205 9.40 2.41 -20.48
CA ALA A 205 8.17 2.13 -21.23
C ALA A 205 7.71 0.68 -20.99
N THR A 206 6.41 0.48 -20.80
CA THR A 206 5.78 -0.83 -20.62
C THR A 206 4.58 -0.98 -21.57
N GLY A 207 3.82 -2.06 -21.45
CA GLY A 207 2.54 -2.20 -22.13
C GLY A 207 1.52 -1.12 -21.74
N THR A 208 0.35 -1.16 -22.38
CA THR A 208 -0.67 -0.11 -22.19
C THR A 208 -1.45 -0.29 -20.88
N HIS A 209 -1.71 0.80 -20.16
CA HIS A 209 -2.42 0.80 -18.87
C HIS A 209 -1.80 -0.18 -17.86
N PRO A 210 -0.55 0.04 -17.40
CA PRO A 210 0.03 -0.73 -16.31
C PRO A 210 -0.74 -0.48 -15.00
N GLU A 211 -1.11 -1.54 -14.29
CA GLU A 211 -1.92 -1.45 -13.06
C GLU A 211 -1.33 -2.18 -11.85
N SER A 212 -0.35 -3.06 -12.04
CA SER A 212 0.31 -3.74 -10.92
C SER A 212 1.77 -4.01 -11.25
N VAL A 213 2.61 -3.94 -10.22
CA VAL A 213 4.04 -4.24 -10.28
C VAL A 213 4.34 -5.33 -9.25
N ALA A 214 5.06 -6.35 -9.68
CA ALA A 214 5.70 -7.33 -8.81
C ALA A 214 7.21 -7.29 -9.06
N VAL A 215 8.00 -7.54 -8.02
CA VAL A 215 9.45 -7.54 -8.10
C VAL A 215 9.98 -8.81 -7.47
N VAL A 216 10.77 -9.56 -8.25
CA VAL A 216 11.37 -10.83 -7.86
C VAL A 216 12.43 -11.19 -8.89
N ASP A 217 13.50 -11.86 -8.47
CA ASP A 217 14.46 -12.48 -9.38
C ASP A 217 13.78 -13.67 -10.09
N VAL A 218 13.43 -13.51 -11.39
CA VAL A 218 12.77 -14.57 -12.16
C VAL A 218 13.73 -15.46 -12.93
N ASN A 219 14.99 -15.04 -13.05
CA ASN A 219 16.00 -15.73 -13.87
C ASN A 219 17.11 -16.41 -13.04
N ASN A 220 17.10 -16.23 -11.71
CA ASN A 220 18.07 -16.69 -10.72
C ASN A 220 19.48 -16.07 -10.84
N ASP A 221 19.59 -14.80 -11.24
CA ASP A 221 20.87 -14.07 -11.29
C ASP A 221 21.19 -13.26 -10.02
N ASN A 222 20.33 -13.35 -9.01
CA ASN A 222 20.32 -12.60 -7.76
C ASN A 222 20.07 -11.09 -7.92
N LYS A 223 19.48 -10.65 -9.04
CA LYS A 223 19.02 -9.28 -9.23
C LYS A 223 17.49 -9.27 -9.33
N PRO A 224 16.79 -8.41 -8.57
CA PRO A 224 15.34 -8.36 -8.63
C PRO A 224 14.85 -7.85 -10.00
N ASP A 225 14.03 -8.64 -10.70
CA ASP A 225 13.41 -8.23 -11.95
C ASP A 225 12.06 -7.56 -11.69
N ILE A 226 11.62 -6.68 -12.61
CA ILE A 226 10.33 -6.00 -12.50
C ILE A 226 9.32 -6.64 -13.46
N ILE A 227 8.18 -7.09 -12.94
CA ILE A 227 7.07 -7.66 -13.70
C ILE A 227 5.87 -6.72 -13.60
N VAL A 228 5.30 -6.35 -14.75
CA VAL A 228 4.21 -5.37 -14.83
C VAL A 228 3.00 -5.97 -15.52
N ALA A 229 1.84 -5.93 -14.87
CA ALA A 229 0.56 -6.30 -15.48
C ALA A 229 -0.01 -5.09 -16.25
N ASN A 230 -0.21 -5.24 -17.55
CA ASN A 230 -0.75 -4.21 -18.44
C ASN A 230 -2.15 -4.60 -18.92
N VAL A 231 -3.18 -3.96 -18.38
CA VAL A 231 -4.57 -4.37 -18.63
C VAL A 231 -5.12 -3.87 -19.97
N GLY A 232 -4.54 -2.80 -20.53
CA GLY A 232 -5.09 -2.15 -21.73
C GLY A 232 -5.08 -3.05 -22.97
N LEU A 233 -4.12 -3.96 -23.06
CA LEU A 233 -4.00 -4.95 -24.13
C LEU A 233 -3.79 -6.38 -23.58
N SER A 234 -4.06 -6.58 -22.28
CA SER A 234 -3.90 -7.88 -21.61
C SER A 234 -2.50 -8.49 -21.79
N THR A 235 -1.44 -7.71 -21.54
CA THR A 235 -0.04 -8.15 -21.65
C THR A 235 0.69 -8.07 -20.31
N THR A 236 1.82 -8.76 -20.21
CA THR A 236 2.76 -8.65 -19.09
C THR A 236 4.11 -8.20 -19.63
N SER A 237 4.72 -7.21 -19.01
CA SER A 237 6.08 -6.76 -19.31
C SER A 237 7.04 -7.28 -18.25
N VAL A 238 8.24 -7.70 -18.66
CA VAL A 238 9.31 -8.15 -17.77
C VAL A 238 10.54 -7.32 -18.08
N PHE A 239 11.07 -6.64 -17.06
CA PHE A 239 12.32 -5.89 -17.11
C PHE A 239 13.37 -6.70 -16.36
N LEU A 240 14.30 -7.29 -17.10
CA LEU A 240 15.41 -8.03 -16.51
C LEU A 240 16.49 -7.06 -16.02
N HIS A 241 16.91 -7.18 -14.77
CA HIS A 241 18.07 -6.44 -14.29
C HIS A 241 19.35 -7.14 -14.75
N CYS A 242 20.15 -6.45 -15.55
CA CYS A 242 21.41 -6.98 -16.08
C CYS A 242 22.62 -6.64 -15.21
#